data_AF-A0A359E9F6-F1
#
_entry.id   AF-A0A359E9F6-F1
#
_cell.length_a   1.000
_cell.length_b   1.000
_cell.length_c   1.000
_cell.angle_alpha   90.00
_cell.angle_beta   90.00
_cell.angle_gamma   90.00
#
_symmetry.space_group_name_H-M   'P 1'
#
loop_
_entity.id
_entity.type
_entity.pdbx_description
1 polymer ?
#
loop_
_entity_poly.entity_id
_entity_poly.type
_entity_poly.pdbx_seq_one_letter_code
_entity_poly.pdbx_strand_id
1 'polypeptide(L)'
;GGDFYGKDNQKIFARFEVEDPKFNLSNSAWVVFNNQATEAKDSFDALEFLPLSADYIYTSTMASDGTELDINALPEFDQTLELPLNINSNIAESVEFTLTDISGLEYVDISISNGDWSKEIELNKSVSLDYTPNPVIQKNGFPVSFKKENLNEYKLVFSKRSTVSIEEPDVP
;
A
#
# COMPACT_ATOMS: atom_id res chain seq x y z
N GLY A 1 -40.83 -5.93 -12.17
CA GLY A 1 -39.51 -6.25 -11.65
C GLY A 1 -38.52 -5.58 -12.56
N GLY A 2 -37.64 -4.73 -12.02
CA GLY A 2 -36.55 -4.17 -12.79
C GLY A 2 -35.39 -5.14 -12.76
N ASP A 3 -34.87 -5.49 -13.93
CA ASP A 3 -33.67 -6.32 -14.02
C ASP A 3 -32.48 -5.52 -13.50
N PHE A 4 -31.87 -6.05 -12.43
CA PHE A 4 -30.62 -5.54 -11.88
C PHE A 4 -29.49 -6.10 -12.74
N TYR A 5 -29.04 -5.31 -13.72
CA TYR A 5 -27.79 -5.55 -14.42
C TYR A 5 -26.65 -5.28 -13.45
N GLY A 6 -26.31 -6.29 -12.64
CA GLY A 6 -25.09 -6.32 -11.86
C GLY A 6 -23.93 -6.11 -12.81
N LYS A 7 -23.34 -4.92 -12.78
CA LYS A 7 -22.09 -4.64 -13.47
C LYS A 7 -21.03 -5.50 -12.81
N ASP A 8 -20.53 -6.50 -13.53
CA ASP A 8 -19.20 -7.06 -13.33
C ASP A 8 -18.18 -5.94 -13.55
N ASN A 9 -18.01 -5.09 -12.54
CA ASN A 9 -16.80 -4.32 -12.40
C ASN A 9 -15.96 -5.10 -11.40
N GLN A 10 -15.22 -6.10 -11.90
CA GLN A 10 -14.21 -6.77 -11.10
C GLN A 10 -13.30 -5.69 -10.52
N LYS A 11 -13.35 -5.51 -9.20
CA LYS A 11 -12.50 -4.53 -8.53
C LYS A 11 -11.07 -5.05 -8.60
N ILE A 12 -10.18 -4.26 -9.17
CA ILE A 12 -8.76 -4.54 -9.21
C ILE A 12 -8.15 -3.90 -7.96
N PHE A 13 -7.53 -4.68 -7.09
CA PHE A 13 -7.00 -4.15 -5.82
C PHE A 13 -5.90 -5.03 -5.23
N ALA A 14 -5.16 -4.44 -4.29
CA ALA A 14 -4.27 -5.11 -3.36
C ALA A 14 -4.51 -4.59 -1.93
N ARG A 15 -4.59 -5.49 -0.95
CA ARG A 15 -4.61 -5.16 0.49
C ARG A 15 -3.30 -5.61 1.11
N PHE A 16 -2.66 -4.73 1.84
CA PHE A 16 -1.45 -5.05 2.61
C PHE A 16 -1.66 -4.73 4.08
N GLU A 17 -0.92 -5.42 4.92
CA GLU A 17 -1.00 -5.34 6.38
C GLU A 17 0.40 -5.21 6.94
N VAL A 18 0.55 -4.36 7.95
CA VAL A 18 1.75 -4.29 8.79
C VAL A 18 1.39 -4.78 10.18
N GLU A 19 2.25 -5.62 10.74
CA GLU A 19 2.08 -6.16 12.09
C GLU A 19 3.36 -5.97 12.91
N ASP A 20 3.20 -5.62 14.18
CA ASP A 20 4.21 -5.85 15.20
C ASP A 20 3.73 -7.00 16.12
N PRO A 21 4.25 -8.22 15.95
CA PRO A 21 3.80 -9.38 16.72
C PRO A 21 4.23 -9.32 18.19
N LYS A 22 5.24 -8.51 18.54
CA LYS A 22 5.70 -8.36 19.93
C LYS A 22 4.69 -7.57 20.76
N PHE A 23 4.05 -6.57 20.15
CA PHE A 23 3.05 -5.73 20.81
C PHE A 23 1.61 -6.03 20.38
N ASN A 24 1.40 -6.99 19.46
CA ASN A 24 0.11 -7.37 18.90
C ASN A 24 -0.64 -6.14 18.33
N LEU A 25 0.10 -5.35 17.56
CA LEU A 25 -0.42 -4.18 16.86
C LEU A 25 -0.44 -4.50 15.36
N SER A 26 -1.53 -4.14 14.69
CA SER A 26 -1.66 -4.33 13.25
C SER A 26 -2.46 -3.20 12.62
N ASN A 27 -2.15 -2.88 11.37
CA ASN A 27 -2.93 -1.97 10.55
C ASN A 27 -2.81 -2.39 9.08
N SER A 28 -3.80 -2.05 8.26
CA SER A 28 -3.83 -2.42 6.85
C SER A 28 -4.33 -1.28 6.00
N ALA A 29 -3.81 -1.18 4.78
CA ALA A 29 -4.29 -0.24 3.79
C ALA A 29 -4.49 -0.93 2.43
N TRP A 30 -5.15 -0.21 1.52
CA TRP A 30 -5.61 -0.69 0.23
C TRP A 30 -5.11 0.18 -0.91
N VAL A 31 -4.72 -0.46 -2.00
CA VAL A 31 -4.58 0.16 -3.31
C VAL A 31 -5.66 -0.42 -4.22
N VAL A 32 -6.44 0.46 -4.84
CA VAL A 32 -7.55 0.10 -5.73
C VAL A 32 -7.29 0.74 -7.09
N PHE A 33 -7.49 0.00 -8.18
CA PHE A 33 -7.36 0.56 -9.52
C PHE A 33 -8.73 0.87 -10.11
N ASN A 34 -8.90 2.12 -10.56
CA ASN A 34 -10.13 2.65 -11.12
C ASN A 34 -9.80 3.73 -12.17
N ASN A 35 -10.23 3.53 -13.42
CA ASN A 35 -9.99 4.46 -14.53
C ASN A 35 -10.61 5.86 -14.37
N GLN A 36 -11.47 6.06 -13.37
CA GLN A 36 -12.04 7.37 -13.04
C GLN A 36 -11.31 8.07 -11.90
N ALA A 37 -10.37 7.40 -11.23
CA ALA A 37 -9.59 7.97 -10.15
C ALA A 37 -8.42 8.79 -10.69
N THR A 38 -7.82 9.61 -9.83
CA THR A 38 -6.67 10.45 -10.14
C THR A 38 -5.48 10.08 -9.26
N GLU A 39 -4.27 10.51 -9.63
CA GLU A 39 -3.08 10.29 -8.78
C GLU A 39 -3.08 11.14 -7.50
N ALA A 40 -3.85 12.23 -7.50
CA ALA A 40 -4.07 13.09 -6.33
C ALA A 40 -5.32 12.64 -5.56
N LYS A 41 -5.51 13.13 -4.35
CA LYS A 41 -6.70 12.80 -3.56
C LYS A 41 -8.00 13.14 -4.32
N ASP A 42 -8.91 12.19 -4.42
CA ASP A 42 -10.26 12.35 -4.94
C ASP A 42 -11.34 11.72 -4.04
N SER A 43 -12.52 11.48 -4.63
CA SER A 43 -13.71 10.95 -3.94
C SER A 43 -13.75 9.42 -3.80
N PHE A 44 -12.88 8.69 -4.49
CA PHE A 44 -12.72 7.25 -4.40
C PHE A 44 -11.77 6.83 -3.27
N ASP A 45 -11.05 7.79 -2.68
CA ASP A 45 -10.09 7.58 -1.60
C ASP A 45 -10.68 7.63 -0.20
N ALA A 46 -10.00 6.97 0.74
CA ALA A 46 -10.18 7.13 2.17
C ALA A 46 -8.93 7.72 2.82
N LEU A 47 -9.11 8.79 3.61
CA LEU A 47 -8.02 9.42 4.38
C LEU A 47 -7.54 8.49 5.47
N GLU A 48 -6.23 8.47 5.71
CA GLU A 48 -5.67 7.86 6.91
C GLU A 48 -6.01 8.70 8.14
N PHE A 49 -6.42 8.03 9.22
CA PHE A 49 -6.72 8.70 10.48
C PHE A 49 -5.59 8.53 11.49
N LEU A 50 -5.31 9.59 12.24
CA LEU A 50 -4.37 9.50 13.33
C LEU A 50 -4.86 8.49 14.38
N PRO A 51 -3.99 7.58 14.84
CA PRO A 51 -4.32 6.65 15.89
C PRO A 51 -4.63 7.40 17.19
N LEU A 52 -5.67 6.95 17.89
CA LEU A 52 -6.10 7.51 19.19
C LEU A 52 -5.53 6.74 20.39
N SER A 53 -4.85 5.62 20.14
CA SER A 53 -4.23 4.77 21.14
C SER A 53 -2.87 5.33 21.57
N ALA A 54 -2.48 5.04 22.82
CA ALA A 54 -1.15 5.42 23.32
C ALA A 54 -0.03 4.69 22.56
N ASP A 55 -0.27 3.42 22.25
CA ASP A 55 0.57 2.58 21.41
C ASP A 55 -0.13 2.32 20.08
N TYR A 56 0.61 2.46 18.98
CA TYR A 56 0.03 2.30 17.65
C TYR A 56 1.04 1.76 16.63
N ILE A 57 0.46 1.20 15.59
CA ILE A 57 1.05 1.06 14.27
C ILE A 57 0.00 1.54 13.27
N TYR A 58 0.40 2.25 12.23
CA TYR A 58 -0.44 2.51 11.08
C TYR A 58 0.37 2.42 9.79
N THR A 59 -0.30 2.09 8.71
CA THR A 59 0.25 2.08 7.36
C THR A 59 -0.72 2.74 6.41
N SER A 60 -0.19 3.50 5.46
CA SER A 60 -0.97 4.17 4.43
C SER A 60 -0.13 4.29 3.18
N THR A 61 -0.74 4.61 2.04
CA THR A 61 0.01 5.08 0.87
C THR A 61 -0.11 6.59 0.75
N MET A 62 0.79 7.19 -0.04
CA MET A 62 0.78 8.64 -0.27
C MET A 62 0.37 8.95 -1.71
N ALA A 63 -0.64 9.80 -1.86
CA ALA A 63 -1.05 10.36 -3.15
C ALA A 63 -0.01 11.37 -3.68
N SER A 64 -0.11 11.75 -4.95
CA SER A 64 0.82 12.68 -5.60
C SER A 64 0.80 14.10 -5.01
N ASP A 65 -0.29 14.49 -4.33
CA ASP A 65 -0.41 15.75 -3.59
C ASP A 65 0.14 15.68 -2.15
N GLY A 66 0.69 14.53 -1.74
CA GLY A 66 1.27 14.29 -0.41
C GLY A 66 0.25 13.89 0.65
N THR A 67 -1.00 13.61 0.28
CA THR A 67 -2.03 13.12 1.22
C THR A 67 -1.81 11.65 1.57
N GLU A 68 -1.91 11.30 2.86
CA GLU A 68 -1.86 9.93 3.35
C GLU A 68 -3.25 9.27 3.29
N LEU A 69 -3.32 8.10 2.66
CA LEU A 69 -4.55 7.40 2.33
C LEU A 69 -4.53 5.94 2.80
N ASP A 70 -5.57 5.56 3.55
CA ASP A 70 -5.87 4.17 3.96
C ASP A 70 -6.43 3.36 2.77
N ILE A 71 -7.20 4.02 1.90
CA ILE A 71 -7.62 3.49 0.61
C ILE A 71 -7.20 4.49 -0.45
N ASN A 72 -6.30 4.07 -1.33
CA ASN A 72 -5.79 4.88 -2.43
C ASN A 72 -6.29 4.31 -3.76
N ALA A 73 -7.24 5.01 -4.36
CA ALA A 73 -7.78 4.69 -5.67
C ALA A 73 -6.92 5.38 -6.73
N LEU A 74 -6.35 4.59 -7.64
CA LEU A 74 -5.43 5.08 -8.66
C LEU A 74 -5.95 4.77 -10.06
N PRO A 75 -5.61 5.60 -11.06
CA PRO A 75 -5.85 5.24 -12.45
C PRO A 75 -5.06 3.97 -12.84
N GLU A 76 -5.44 3.36 -13.96
CA GLU A 76 -4.58 2.35 -14.57
C GLU A 76 -3.19 2.94 -14.88
N PHE A 77 -2.15 2.13 -14.65
CA PHE A 77 -0.77 2.48 -14.91
C PHE A 77 -0.25 1.71 -16.12
N ASP A 78 0.77 2.22 -16.83
CA ASP A 78 1.26 1.57 -18.05
C ASP A 78 2.11 0.33 -17.75
N GLN A 79 3.32 0.52 -17.22
CA GLN A 79 4.31 -0.54 -17.01
C GLN A 79 4.62 -0.74 -15.53
N THR A 80 5.01 0.33 -14.85
CA THR A 80 5.39 0.31 -13.44
C THR A 80 4.74 1.48 -12.71
N LEU A 81 4.29 1.22 -11.48
CA LEU A 81 3.77 2.20 -10.55
C LEU A 81 4.54 2.06 -9.24
N GLU A 82 5.13 3.17 -8.77
CA GLU A 82 5.75 3.26 -7.45
C GLU A 82 4.89 4.13 -6.55
N LEU A 83 4.49 3.58 -5.40
CA LEU A 83 3.72 4.29 -4.39
C LEU A 83 4.54 4.40 -3.11
N PRO A 84 4.77 5.61 -2.58
CA PRO A 84 5.34 5.76 -1.25
C PRO A 84 4.42 5.11 -0.22
N LEU A 85 5.00 4.27 0.62
CA LEU A 85 4.35 3.60 1.72
C LEU A 85 4.74 4.31 3.01
N ASN A 86 3.76 4.82 3.74
CA ASN A 86 3.97 5.27 5.10
C ASN A 86 3.77 4.09 6.04
N ILE A 87 4.72 3.89 6.95
CA ILE A 87 4.59 2.99 8.09
C ILE A 87 4.99 3.81 9.30
N ASN A 88 4.15 3.82 10.31
CA ASN A 88 4.43 4.58 11.53
C ASN A 88 4.02 3.81 12.77
N SER A 89 4.95 3.69 13.70
CA SER A 89 4.72 3.16 15.03
C SER A 89 5.49 3.97 16.06
N ASN A 90 4.93 4.11 17.25
CA ASN A 90 5.61 4.74 18.37
C ASN A 90 6.50 3.77 19.17
N ILE A 91 6.38 2.46 18.96
CA ILE A 91 7.08 1.43 19.75
C ILE A 91 7.77 0.33 18.92
N ALA A 92 7.37 0.10 17.67
CA ALA A 92 7.91 -0.97 16.85
C ALA A 92 9.33 -0.66 16.35
N GLU A 93 10.26 -1.61 16.49
CA GLU A 93 11.61 -1.54 15.90
C GLU A 93 11.73 -2.37 14.61
N SER A 94 10.75 -3.22 14.36
CA SER A 94 10.59 -3.99 13.15
C SER A 94 9.11 -4.31 12.96
N VAL A 95 8.67 -4.42 11.72
CA VAL A 95 7.29 -4.77 11.37
C VAL A 95 7.29 -5.87 10.32
N GLU A 96 6.29 -6.73 10.39
CA GLU A 96 6.01 -7.72 9.36
C GLU A 96 5.06 -7.11 8.33
N PHE A 97 5.51 -6.95 7.09
CA PHE A 97 4.68 -6.50 5.98
C PHE A 97 4.14 -7.69 5.21
N THR A 98 2.84 -7.77 4.99
CA THR A 98 2.19 -8.88 4.31
C THR A 98 1.20 -8.39 3.26
N LEU A 99 1.29 -8.91 2.04
CA LEU A 99 0.21 -8.81 1.05
C LEU A 99 -0.87 -9.84 1.43
N THR A 100 -2.06 -9.38 1.81
CA THR A 100 -3.09 -10.25 2.41
C THR A 100 -4.25 -10.56 1.48
N ASP A 101 -4.51 -9.69 0.50
CA ASP A 101 -5.56 -9.90 -0.49
C ASP A 101 -5.21 -9.23 -1.81
N ILE A 102 -5.61 -9.87 -2.93
CA ILE A 102 -5.44 -9.34 -4.29
C ILE A 102 -6.59 -9.77 -5.19
N SER A 103 -6.95 -8.91 -6.15
CA SER A 103 -7.91 -9.22 -7.20
C SER A 103 -7.54 -8.51 -8.49
N GLY A 104 -7.58 -9.22 -9.63
CA GLY A 104 -7.35 -8.63 -10.96
C GLY A 104 -5.90 -8.19 -11.23
N LEU A 105 -4.94 -8.72 -10.48
CA LEU A 105 -3.51 -8.38 -10.55
C LEU A 105 -2.65 -9.58 -10.95
N GLU A 106 -3.19 -10.56 -11.67
CA GLU A 106 -2.53 -11.84 -11.97
C GLU A 106 -1.27 -11.69 -12.85
N TYR A 107 -1.18 -10.59 -13.59
CA TYR A 107 -0.05 -10.23 -14.45
C TYR A 107 0.80 -9.09 -13.88
N VAL A 108 0.65 -8.79 -12.59
CA VAL A 108 1.38 -7.72 -11.92
C VAL A 108 2.24 -8.33 -10.81
N ASP A 109 3.55 -8.09 -10.89
CA ASP A 109 4.47 -8.38 -9.80
C ASP A 109 4.41 -7.22 -8.79
N ILE A 110 4.23 -7.57 -7.51
CA ILE A 110 4.18 -6.61 -6.41
C ILE A 110 5.43 -6.79 -5.58
N SER A 111 6.16 -5.69 -5.35
CA SER A 111 7.36 -5.70 -4.53
C SER A 111 7.39 -4.51 -3.57
N ILE A 112 8.14 -4.66 -2.48
CA ILE A 112 8.46 -3.59 -1.56
C ILE A 112 9.93 -3.24 -1.69
N SER A 113 10.24 -1.96 -1.70
CA SER A 113 11.60 -1.44 -1.87
C SER A 113 11.87 -0.32 -0.88
N ASN A 114 13.12 -0.17 -0.46
CA ASN A 114 13.57 0.97 0.34
C ASN A 114 14.64 1.83 -0.37
N GLY A 115 14.77 1.67 -1.69
CA GLY A 115 15.81 2.30 -2.51
C GLY A 115 17.14 1.53 -2.56
N ASP A 116 17.50 0.80 -1.49
CA ASP A 116 18.71 -0.03 -1.44
C ASP A 116 18.46 -1.46 -1.91
N TRP A 117 17.29 -2.01 -1.56
CA TRP A 117 16.86 -3.35 -1.95
C TRP A 117 15.41 -3.32 -2.43
N SER A 118 15.05 -4.34 -3.21
CA SER A 118 13.66 -4.65 -3.57
C SER A 118 13.39 -6.13 -3.31
N LYS A 119 12.24 -6.43 -2.72
CA LYS A 119 11.77 -7.80 -2.46
C LYS A 119 10.37 -7.96 -3.04
N GLU A 120 10.22 -8.96 -3.91
CA GLU A 120 8.90 -9.41 -4.34
C GLU A 120 8.11 -9.94 -3.14
N ILE A 121 6.80 -9.65 -3.12
CA ILE A 121 5.90 -10.02 -2.04
C ILE A 121 4.90 -11.02 -2.60
N GLU A 122 4.89 -12.22 -2.03
CA GLU A 122 3.87 -13.21 -2.34
C GLU A 122 2.66 -13.07 -1.41
N LEU A 123 1.49 -13.45 -1.91
CA LEU A 123 0.26 -13.46 -1.12
C LEU A 123 0.42 -14.31 0.15
N ASN A 124 0.06 -13.73 1.29
CA ASN A 124 0.14 -14.32 2.64
C ASN A 124 1.55 -14.72 3.09
N LYS A 125 2.59 -14.15 2.49
CA LYS A 125 3.97 -14.25 3.00
C LYS A 125 4.44 -12.90 3.53
N SER A 126 4.97 -12.92 4.75
CA SER A 126 5.46 -11.72 5.42
C SER A 126 6.91 -11.43 5.05
N VAL A 127 7.21 -10.13 4.95
CA VAL A 127 8.56 -9.59 4.80
C VAL A 127 8.83 -8.71 6.02
N SER A 128 9.87 -9.07 6.78
CA SER A 128 10.32 -8.26 7.90
C SER A 128 10.99 -6.98 7.39
N LEU A 129 10.53 -5.85 7.90
CA LEU A 129 11.02 -4.50 7.61
C LEU A 129 11.62 -3.91 8.88
N ASP A 130 12.83 -3.37 8.76
CA ASP A 130 13.42 -2.61 9.85
C ASP A 130 12.68 -1.28 9.99
N TYR A 131 12.33 -0.92 11.22
CA TYR A 131 11.62 0.31 11.51
C TYR A 131 12.30 1.08 12.64
N THR A 132 12.28 2.40 12.59
CA THR A 132 12.73 3.23 13.72
C THR A 132 11.50 3.93 14.28
N PRO A 133 11.09 3.60 15.52
CA PRO A 133 9.87 4.16 16.09
C PRO A 133 9.88 5.69 16.06
N ASN A 134 8.71 6.28 15.82
CA ASN A 134 8.48 7.71 15.95
C ASN A 134 7.73 7.97 17.27
N PRO A 135 8.44 8.19 18.39
CA PRO A 135 7.80 8.35 19.68
C PRO A 135 6.91 9.60 19.68
N VAL A 136 5.65 9.42 20.12
CA VAL A 136 4.70 10.53 20.27
C VAL A 136 5.16 11.46 21.37
N ILE A 137 5.28 12.75 21.05
CA ILE A 137 5.30 13.79 22.07
C ILE A 137 3.84 14.21 22.30
N GLN A 138 3.30 13.91 23.48
CA GLN A 138 1.97 14.39 23.84
C GLN A 138 2.04 15.88 24.20
N LYS A 139 1.16 16.69 23.61
CA LYS A 139 0.93 18.08 24.05
C LYS A 139 -0.51 18.19 24.54
N ASN A 140 -0.68 18.52 25.82
CA ASN A 140 -1.99 18.64 26.47
C ASN A 140 -2.86 17.36 26.38
N GLY A 141 -2.24 16.17 26.41
CA GLY A 141 -2.96 14.88 26.34
C GLY A 141 -3.40 14.48 24.94
N PHE A 142 -3.04 15.24 23.90
CA PHE A 142 -3.23 14.88 22.50
C PHE A 142 -1.90 14.44 21.88
N PRO A 143 -1.89 13.37 21.06
CA PRO A 143 -0.72 13.00 20.29
C PRO A 143 -0.39 14.13 19.31
N VAL A 144 0.83 14.66 19.38
CA VAL A 144 1.36 15.55 18.35
C VAL A 144 2.32 14.73 17.50
N SER A 145 1.86 14.35 16.31
CA SER A 145 2.74 13.85 15.26
C SER A 145 3.61 15.03 14.78
N PHE A 146 4.91 14.95 15.00
CA PHE A 146 5.84 15.73 14.22
C PHE A 146 6.02 14.98 12.90
N LYS A 147 5.75 15.65 11.76
CA LYS A 147 6.25 15.19 10.45
C LYS A 147 7.77 15.08 10.61
N LYS A 148 8.25 13.85 10.75
CA LYS A 148 9.69 13.59 10.83
C LYS A 148 10.18 13.52 9.39
N GLU A 149 11.04 14.46 9.02
CA GLU A 149 11.87 14.34 7.83
C GLU A 149 12.82 13.16 8.06
N ASN A 150 12.75 12.13 7.22
CA ASN A 150 13.59 10.92 7.21
C ASN A 150 13.21 9.80 8.21
N LEU A 151 12.23 8.97 7.86
CA LEU A 151 12.12 7.62 8.41
C LEU A 151 11.61 6.64 7.34
N ASN A 152 12.50 5.74 6.93
CA ASN A 152 12.23 4.54 6.14
C ASN A 152 11.32 4.76 4.92
N GLU A 153 11.92 5.21 3.82
CA GLU A 153 11.21 5.41 2.54
C GLU A 153 10.91 4.05 1.88
N TYR A 154 9.93 3.34 2.41
CA TYR A 154 9.39 2.18 1.73
C TYR A 154 8.51 2.62 0.57
N LYS A 155 8.57 1.85 -0.52
CA LYS A 155 7.71 1.99 -1.68
C LYS A 155 7.08 0.65 -1.99
N LEU A 156 5.79 0.68 -2.29
CA LEU A 156 5.10 -0.43 -2.95
C LEU A 156 5.25 -0.25 -4.46
N VAL A 157 5.73 -1.27 -5.14
CA VAL A 157 6.02 -1.24 -6.58
C VAL A 157 5.17 -2.30 -7.28
N PHE A 158 4.33 -1.86 -8.20
CA PHE A 158 3.54 -2.70 -9.09
C PHE A 158 4.19 -2.70 -10.46
N SER A 159 4.51 -3.86 -11.01
CA SER A 159 5.11 -3.99 -12.34
C SER A 159 4.35 -4.99 -13.18
N LYS A 160 3.82 -4.56 -14.33
CA LYS A 160 3.18 -5.48 -15.27
C LYS A 160 4.24 -6.39 -15.89
N ARG A 161 3.98 -7.70 -15.88
CA ARG A 161 4.80 -8.70 -16.58
C ARG A 161 4.74 -8.41 -18.08
N SER A 162 5.89 -8.29 -18.73
CA SER A 162 5.93 -8.23 -20.19
C SER A 162 5.38 -9.54 -20.75
N THR A 163 4.23 -9.50 -21.42
CA THR A 163 3.76 -10.62 -22.22
C THR A 163 4.74 -10.78 -23.39
N VAL A 164 5.59 -11.79 -23.34
CA VAL A 164 6.39 -12.17 -24.51
C VAL A 164 5.41 -12.60 -25.59
N SER A 165 5.24 -11.79 -26.62
CA SER A 165 4.60 -12.19 -27.87
C SER A 165 5.42 -13.37 -28.41
N ILE A 166 4.85 -14.56 -28.40
CA ILE A 166 5.43 -15.67 -29.15
C ILE A 166 5.20 -15.29 -30.62
N GLU A 167 6.25 -14.80 -31.29
CA GLU A 167 6.25 -14.73 -32.75
C GLU A 167 6.01 -16.17 -33.25
N GLU A 168 4.89 -16.38 -33.94
CA GLU A 168 4.68 -17.62 -34.69
C GLU A 168 5.88 -17.81 -35.62
N PRO A 169 6.52 -18.99 -35.64
CA PRO A 169 7.60 -19.23 -36.58
C PRO A 169 7.03 -19.14 -38.00
N ASP A 170 7.59 -18.24 -38.80
CA ASP A 170 7.36 -18.20 -40.24
C ASP A 170 7.58 -19.60 -40.82
N VAL A 171 6.50 -20.22 -41.26
CA VAL A 171 6.55 -21.53 -41.90
C VAL A 171 7.13 -21.35 -43.31
N PRO A 172 8.23 -22.06 -43.65
CA PRO A 172 8.88 -21.93 -44.95
C PRO A 172 8.05 -22.48 -46.12
#